data_AF-A0A8S4N540-F1
#
_entry.id   AF-A0A8S4N540-F1
#
_cell.length_a   1.000
_cell.length_b   1.000
_cell.length_c   1.000
_cell.angle_alpha   90.00
_cell.angle_beta   90.00
_cell.angle_gamma   90.00
#
_symmetry.space_group_name_H-M   'P 1'
#
loop_
_entity.id
_entity.type
_entity.pdbx_description
1 polymer ?
#
loop_
_entity_poly.entity_id
_entity_poly.type
_entity_poly.pdbx_seq_one_letter_code
_entity_poly.pdbx_strand_id
1 'polypeptide(L)'
;NDGLQTIHVGTSYSLKSVPANNNNTIQVKACNNAQVEGPPIATTSVTPEGRPSDPKEVKVSSIESTNVSVVWKPPTQHPSFSTISKYEAVLTHTQNRSKECNVTSPTITFTNL
;
A
#
# COMPACT_ATOMS: atom_id res chain seq x y z
N ASN A 1 4.56 -27.46 -40.27
CA ASN A 1 6.02 -27.27 -40.20
C ASN A 1 6.31 -25.90 -39.63
N ASP A 2 6.86 -25.94 -38.42
CA ASP A 2 7.52 -24.88 -37.66
C ASP A 2 6.84 -23.52 -37.50
N GLY A 3 5.88 -23.50 -36.57
CA GLY A 3 5.61 -22.30 -35.79
C GLY A 3 6.77 -22.04 -34.82
N LEU A 4 7.82 -21.40 -35.30
CA LEU A 4 8.89 -20.86 -34.46
C LEU A 4 8.29 -19.81 -33.52
N GLN A 5 7.97 -20.25 -32.31
CA GLN A 5 7.73 -19.37 -31.17
C GLN A 5 9.05 -18.68 -30.88
N THR A 6 9.17 -17.42 -31.28
CA THR A 6 10.35 -16.60 -31.03
C THR A 6 10.55 -16.53 -29.52
N ILE A 7 11.67 -17.05 -29.02
CA ILE A 7 12.06 -16.91 -27.62
C ILE A 7 12.13 -15.41 -27.34
N HIS A 8 11.18 -14.89 -26.56
CA HIS A 8 11.27 -13.52 -26.07
C HIS A 8 12.36 -13.51 -24.99
N VAL A 9 13.61 -13.28 -25.40
CA VAL A 9 14.69 -12.95 -24.46
C VAL A 9 14.47 -11.50 -24.03
N GLY A 10 13.60 -11.32 -23.04
CA GLY A 10 13.28 -10.02 -22.45
C GLY A 10 13.24 -10.15 -20.94
N THR A 11 13.86 -9.19 -20.24
CA THR A 11 13.83 -9.09 -18.77
C THR A 11 12.56 -8.39 -18.26
N SER A 12 11.64 -8.02 -19.15
CA SER A 12 10.43 -7.26 -18.81
C SER A 12 9.20 -7.75 -19.58
N TYR A 13 8.04 -7.66 -18.92
CA TYR A 13 6.74 -7.93 -19.51
C TYR A 13 5.75 -6.84 -19.07
N SER A 14 5.02 -6.25 -20.02
CA SER A 14 4.02 -5.22 -19.73
C SER A 14 2.60 -5.79 -19.84
N LEU A 15 1.90 -5.85 -18.71
CA LEU A 15 0.48 -6.20 -18.66
C LEU A 15 -0.35 -4.99 -19.12
N LYS A 16 -1.06 -5.11 -20.25
CA LYS A 16 -1.84 -4.00 -20.85
C LYS A 16 -3.12 -3.65 -20.09
N SER A 17 -3.69 -4.58 -19.34
CA SER A 17 -4.97 -4.40 -18.66
C SER A 17 -4.98 -5.20 -17.36
N VAL A 18 -4.29 -4.68 -16.35
CA VAL A 18 -4.41 -5.20 -14.99
C VAL A 18 -5.77 -4.75 -14.44
N PRO A 19 -6.64 -5.65 -13.97
CA PRO A 19 -7.91 -5.27 -13.36
C PRO A 19 -7.66 -4.26 -12.23
N ALA A 20 -8.29 -3.09 -12.34
CA ALA A 20 -8.33 -2.12 -11.26
C ALA A 20 -9.07 -2.76 -10.08
N ASN A 21 -8.36 -3.05 -8.97
CA ASN A 21 -8.90 -3.22 -7.60
C ASN A 21 -8.18 -4.25 -6.69
N ASN A 22 -7.07 -4.90 -7.07
CA ASN A 22 -6.50 -5.94 -6.19
C ASN A 22 -4.97 -5.88 -6.02
N ASN A 23 -4.51 -6.42 -4.88
CA ASN A 23 -3.13 -6.87 -4.69
C ASN A 23 -2.81 -7.87 -5.81
N ASN A 24 -2.02 -7.46 -6.79
CA ASN A 24 -1.61 -8.33 -7.88
C ASN A 24 -0.38 -9.12 -7.44
N THR A 25 -0.47 -10.44 -7.46
CA THR A 25 0.69 -11.31 -7.27
C THR A 25 1.26 -11.67 -8.63
N ILE A 26 2.49 -11.23 -8.89
CA ILE A 26 3.25 -11.55 -10.09
C ILE A 26 4.20 -12.71 -9.73
N GLN A 27 4.15 -13.81 -10.48
CA GLN A 27 5.06 -14.95 -10.31
C GLN A 27 5.91 -15.15 -11.56
N VAL A 28 7.21 -15.31 -11.36
CA VAL A 28 8.19 -15.57 -12.42
C VAL A 28 8.92 -16.88 -12.12
N LYS A 29 8.98 -17.79 -13.09
CA LYS A 29 9.72 -19.05 -13.00
C LYS A 29 10.63 -19.22 -14.22
N ALA A 30 11.82 -19.75 -14.01
CA ALA A 30 12.73 -20.14 -15.09
C ALA A 30 12.38 -21.55 -15.56
N CYS A 31 12.49 -21.80 -16.87
CA CYS A 31 12.34 -23.15 -17.44
C CYS A 31 13.53 -23.40 -18.39
N ASN A 32 14.13 -24.59 -18.32
CA ASN A 32 15.25 -24.97 -19.17
C ASN A 32 14.77 -25.65 -20.47
N ASN A 33 15.69 -25.95 -21.39
CA ASN A 33 15.37 -26.57 -22.68
C ASN A 33 14.78 -28.00 -22.55
N ALA A 34 14.93 -28.64 -21.39
CA ALA A 34 14.35 -29.94 -21.09
C ALA A 34 12.94 -29.84 -20.45
N GLN A 35 12.33 -28.64 -20.48
CA GLN A 35 11.03 -28.34 -19.85
C GLN A 35 11.01 -28.54 -18.32
N VAL A 36 12.18 -28.51 -17.66
CA VAL A 36 12.27 -28.55 -16.21
C VAL A 36 12.17 -27.13 -15.66
N GLU A 37 11.19 -26.94 -14.77
CA GLU A 37 10.89 -25.65 -14.13
C GLU A 37 11.72 -25.46 -12.85
N GLY A 38 12.27 -24.26 -12.67
CA GLY A 38 12.90 -23.81 -11.42
C GLY A 38 11.89 -23.25 -10.41
N PRO A 39 12.34 -22.87 -9.20
CA PRO A 39 11.47 -22.32 -8.17
C PRO A 39 10.84 -20.98 -8.63
N PRO A 40 9.55 -20.74 -8.36
CA PRO A 40 8.93 -19.46 -8.67
C PRO A 40 9.36 -18.39 -7.67
N ILE A 41 9.56 -17.17 -8.17
CA ILE A 41 9.69 -15.95 -7.35
C ILE A 41 8.40 -15.15 -7.49
N ALA A 42 7.79 -14.78 -6.36
CA ALA A 42 6.57 -13.99 -6.31
C ALA A 42 6.85 -12.56 -5.81
N THR A 43 6.19 -11.56 -6.39
CA THR A 43 6.14 -10.18 -5.90
C THR A 43 4.71 -9.69 -5.94
N THR A 44 4.31 -8.94 -4.92
CA THR A 44 2.99 -8.31 -4.86
C THR A 44 3.09 -6.83 -5.21
N SER A 45 2.09 -6.33 -5.93
CA SER A 45 1.99 -4.90 -6.28
C SER A 45 0.55 -4.44 -6.14
N VAL A 46 0.37 -3.26 -5.53
CA VAL A 46 -0.93 -2.62 -5.39
C VAL A 46 -1.07 -1.59 -6.50
N THR A 47 -2.18 -1.65 -7.23
CA THR A 47 -2.49 -0.61 -8.23
C THR A 47 -2.72 0.74 -7.54
N PRO A 48 -2.49 1.88 -8.21
CA PRO A 48 -2.81 3.19 -7.65
C PRO A 48 -4.27 3.29 -7.20
N GLU A 49 -5.18 2.67 -7.96
CA GLU A 49 -6.59 2.58 -7.58
C GLU A 49 -6.79 1.76 -6.30
N GLY A 50 -6.02 0.71 -6.03
CA GLY A 50 -6.12 -0.07 -4.79
C GLY A 50 -5.64 0.64 -3.51
N ARG A 51 -5.15 1.90 -3.57
CA ARG A 51 -4.75 2.67 -2.39
C ARG A 51 -5.94 3.42 -1.79
N PRO A 52 -6.10 3.44 -0.45
CA PRO A 52 -7.04 4.35 0.19
C PRO A 52 -6.76 5.80 -0.21
N SER A 53 -7.81 6.63 -0.32
CA SER A 53 -7.63 8.08 -0.45
C SER A 53 -7.06 8.68 0.84
N ASP A 54 -6.79 9.98 0.84
CA ASP A 54 -6.38 10.69 2.06
C ASP A 54 -7.51 10.72 3.11
N PRO A 55 -7.17 10.66 4.42
CA PRO A 55 -8.09 10.99 5.50
C PRO A 55 -8.66 12.40 5.33
N LYS A 56 -9.94 12.59 5.66
CA LYS A 56 -10.64 13.87 5.47
C LYS A 56 -10.72 14.66 6.77
N GLU A 57 -10.87 15.97 6.66
CA GLU A 57 -11.15 16.85 7.81
C GLU A 57 -10.20 16.64 9.00
N VAL A 58 -8.90 16.43 8.71
CA VAL A 58 -7.87 16.29 9.74
C VAL A 58 -7.80 17.60 10.53
N LYS A 59 -8.09 17.54 11.83
CA LYS A 59 -8.07 18.71 12.71
C LYS A 59 -7.59 18.35 14.10
N VAL A 60 -6.94 19.31 14.74
CA VAL A 60 -6.62 19.22 16.17
C VAL A 60 -7.89 19.50 16.95
N SER A 61 -8.33 18.55 17.78
CA SER A 61 -9.54 18.68 18.60
C SER A 61 -9.26 19.28 19.98
N SER A 62 -8.07 19.06 20.53
CA SER A 62 -7.63 19.62 21.81
C SER A 62 -6.11 19.74 21.88
N ILE A 63 -5.63 20.80 22.51
CA ILE A 63 -4.22 21.02 22.84
C ILE A 63 -4.14 21.29 24.35
N GLU A 64 -3.42 20.45 25.05
CA GLU A 64 -3.04 20.62 26.44
C GLU A 64 -1.50 20.67 26.56
N SER A 65 -1.00 20.97 27.75
CA SER A 65 0.45 21.13 27.98
C SER A 65 1.29 19.90 27.64
N THR A 66 0.73 18.69 27.79
CA THR A 66 1.42 17.42 27.52
C THR A 66 0.65 16.50 26.58
N ASN A 67 -0.51 16.94 26.08
CA ASN A 67 -1.40 16.13 25.27
C ASN A 67 -1.88 16.90 24.04
N VAL A 68 -1.88 16.24 22.88
CA VAL A 68 -2.49 16.78 21.66
C VAL A 68 -3.44 15.73 21.09
N SER A 69 -4.69 16.11 20.88
CA SER A 69 -5.71 15.24 20.28
C SER A 69 -5.98 15.66 18.84
N VAL A 70 -5.98 14.69 17.94
CA VAL A 70 -6.23 14.87 16.50
C VAL A 70 -7.38 13.95 16.10
N VAL A 71 -8.33 14.51 15.35
CA VAL A 71 -9.47 13.77 14.80
C VAL A 71 -9.51 13.95 13.30
N TRP A 72 -9.99 12.93 12.59
CA TRP A 72 -10.21 12.97 11.14
C TRP A 72 -11.46 12.18 10.79
N LYS A 73 -11.85 12.23 9.52
CA LYS A 73 -12.84 11.37 8.92
C LYS A 73 -12.15 10.29 8.06
N PRO A 74 -12.71 9.07 8.00
CA PRO A 74 -12.20 8.04 7.11
C PRO A 74 -12.10 8.53 5.65
N PRO A 75 -11.14 8.00 4.88
CA PRO A 75 -11.04 8.28 3.44
C PRO A 75 -12.28 7.80 2.69
N THR A 76 -12.57 8.40 1.54
CA THR A 76 -13.65 7.89 0.69
C THR A 76 -13.18 6.59 0.05
N GLN A 77 -13.83 5.49 0.43
CA GLN A 77 -13.62 4.21 -0.21
C GLN A 77 -14.36 4.22 -1.55
N HIS A 78 -13.67 3.83 -2.62
CA HIS A 78 -14.36 3.38 -3.81
C HIS A 78 -15.07 2.05 -3.47
N PRO A 79 -16.24 1.77 -4.07
CA PRO A 79 -17.02 0.56 -3.79
C PRO A 79 -16.28 -0.76 -4.01
N SER A 80 -15.12 -0.74 -4.66
CA SER A 80 -14.24 -1.89 -4.91
C SER A 80 -13.16 -2.11 -3.85
N PHE A 81 -13.08 -1.32 -2.78
CA PHE A 81 -11.95 -1.34 -1.84
C PHE A 81 -12.23 -2.05 -0.53
N SER A 82 -11.17 -2.69 0.00
CA SER A 82 -11.12 -3.29 1.32
C SER A 82 -11.19 -2.24 2.43
N THR A 83 -11.79 -2.61 3.55
CA THR A 83 -11.86 -1.84 4.80
C THR A 83 -10.50 -1.25 5.20
N ILE A 84 -10.48 -0.01 5.70
CA ILE A 84 -9.27 0.59 6.29
C ILE A 84 -8.82 -0.24 7.50
N SER A 85 -7.59 -0.76 7.45
CA SER A 85 -7.04 -1.60 8.50
C SER A 85 -6.25 -0.82 9.56
N LYS A 86 -5.62 0.31 9.18
CA LYS A 86 -4.85 1.19 10.08
C LYS A 86 -4.66 2.60 9.50
N TYR A 87 -4.31 3.53 10.38
CA TYR A 87 -3.77 4.86 10.10
C TYR A 87 -2.40 4.98 10.76
N GLU A 88 -1.49 5.68 10.08
CA GLU A 88 -0.17 6.05 10.61
C GLU A 88 -0.21 7.55 10.95
N ALA A 89 -0.10 7.88 12.23
CA ALA A 89 -0.14 9.26 12.72
C ALA A 89 1.24 9.66 13.24
N VAL A 90 1.78 10.76 12.73
CA VAL A 90 3.09 11.29 13.11
C VAL A 90 2.94 12.71 13.64
N LEU A 91 3.38 12.93 14.87
CA LEU A 91 3.48 14.25 15.48
C LEU A 91 4.94 14.69 15.49
N THR A 92 5.27 15.76 14.78
CA THR A 92 6.62 16.34 14.72
C THR A 92 6.69 17.62 15.56
N HIS A 93 7.60 17.65 16.52
CA HIS A 93 7.92 18.81 17.34
C HIS A 93 9.07 19.62 16.71
N THR A 94 9.08 20.93 16.93
CA THR A 94 10.07 21.88 16.39
C THR A 94 11.53 21.56 16.75
N GLN A 95 11.76 20.72 17.76
CA GLN A 95 13.09 20.23 18.16
C GLN A 95 13.51 18.92 17.44
N ASN A 96 12.96 18.63 16.26
CA ASN A 96 13.17 17.38 15.51
C ASN A 96 12.81 16.09 16.29
N ARG A 97 11.92 16.19 17.30
CA ARG A 97 11.35 15.00 17.95
C ARG A 97 10.07 14.61 17.25
N SER A 98 9.94 13.35 16.83
CA SER A 98 8.68 12.81 16.32
C SER A 98 8.11 11.75 17.27
N LYS A 99 6.78 11.66 17.31
CA LYS A 99 6.07 10.49 17.84
C LYS A 99 5.25 9.89 16.72
N GLU A 100 5.40 8.59 16.51
CA GLU A 100 4.71 7.83 15.46
C GLU A 100 3.82 6.78 16.11
N CYS A 101 2.58 6.68 15.64
CA CYS A 101 1.60 5.76 16.19
C CYS A 101 0.75 5.13 15.09
N ASN A 102 0.53 3.83 15.20
CA ASN A 102 -0.45 3.10 14.38
C ASN A 102 -1.78 3.05 15.14
N VAL A 103 -2.87 3.54 14.53
CA VAL A 103 -4.20 3.49 15.13
C VAL A 103 -5.23 2.93 14.15
N THR A 104 -6.28 2.30 14.66
CA THR A 104 -7.39 1.79 13.84
C THR A 104 -8.60 2.72 13.86
N SER A 105 -8.65 3.64 14.82
CA SER A 105 -9.72 4.62 15.00
C SER A 105 -9.40 5.95 14.31
N PRO A 106 -10.42 6.73 13.89
CA PRO A 106 -10.25 8.02 13.23
C PRO A 106 -9.90 9.17 14.20
N THR A 107 -9.24 8.83 15.31
CA THR A 107 -8.85 9.74 16.38
C THR A 107 -7.59 9.20 17.05
N ILE A 108 -6.73 10.11 17.50
CA ILE A 108 -5.58 9.80 18.33
C ILE A 108 -5.35 10.92 19.35
N THR A 109 -4.89 10.55 20.54
CA THR A 109 -4.35 11.48 21.51
C THR A 109 -2.88 11.13 21.74
N PHE A 110 -1.99 12.03 21.35
CA PHE A 110 -0.58 11.94 21.71
C PHE A 110 -0.42 12.45 23.14
N THR A 111 0.16 11.64 24.02
CA THR A 111 0.39 11.99 25.43
C THR A 111 1.88 12.09 25.74
N ASN A 112 2.22 12.70 26.87
CA ASN A 112 3.59 12.85 27.37
C ASN A 112 4.54 13.54 26.37
N LEU A 113 4.07 14.61 25.72
CA LEU A 113 4.83 15.39 24.73
C LEU A 113 6.06 16.08 25.32
#